data_AF-A0A2D5RRK8-F1
#
_entry.id   AF-A0A2D5RRK8-F1
#
_cell.length_a   1.000
_cell.length_b   1.000
_cell.length_c   1.000
_cell.angle_alpha   90.00
_cell.angle_beta   90.00
_cell.angle_gamma   90.00
#
_symmetry.space_group_name_H-M   'P 1'
#
loop_
_entity.id
_entity.type
_entity.pdbx_description
1 polymer ?
#
loop_
_entity_poly.entity_id
_entity_poly.type
_entity_poly.pdbx_seq_one_letter_code
_entity_poly.pdbx_strand_id
1 'polypeptide(L)'
;MVVMGIESLQADLKKFFENEGCISSASIALLVGMEQSTVYRSLFMGRPKLTKGLIDLCNYAKINAFDYKHKDPASNQYLMEALSIVWNGTDTHAKQLSKLLLTAHSCKLNGNRN
;
A
#
# COMPACT_ATOMS: atom_id res chain seq x y z
N MET A 1 14.16 3.03 -4.27
CA MET A 1 13.05 2.25 -3.68
C MET A 1 11.74 2.81 -4.18
N VAL A 2 11.06 2.11 -5.09
CA VAL A 2 9.69 2.42 -5.50
C VAL A 2 8.79 2.10 -4.31
N VAL A 3 8.01 3.08 -3.85
CA VAL A 3 7.06 2.88 -2.75
C VAL A 3 5.90 2.04 -3.29
N MET A 4 5.66 0.92 -2.64
CA MET A 4 4.67 -0.07 -3.04
C MET A 4 3.60 -0.13 -1.95
N GLY A 5 2.32 -0.09 -2.34
CA GLY A 5 1.19 -0.24 -1.40
C GLY A 5 0.98 -1.71 -0.98
N ILE A 6 -0.06 -1.94 -0.18
CA ILE A 6 -0.44 -3.29 0.26
C ILE A 6 -0.79 -4.21 -0.92
N GLU A 7 -1.35 -3.65 -1.99
CA GLU A 7 -1.68 -4.41 -3.21
C GLU A 7 -0.42 -4.99 -3.86
N SER A 8 0.65 -4.21 -3.96
CA SER A 8 1.96 -4.69 -4.43
C SER A 8 2.59 -5.71 -3.47
N LEU A 9 2.43 -5.53 -2.14
CA LEU A 9 2.86 -6.57 -1.19
C LEU A 9 2.13 -7.90 -1.43
N GLN A 10 0.82 -7.84 -1.65
CA GLN A 10 0.02 -9.02 -1.96
C GLN A 10 0.44 -9.64 -3.31
N ALA A 11 0.80 -8.84 -4.31
CA ALA A 11 1.29 -9.33 -5.59
C ALA A 11 2.64 -10.05 -5.45
N ASP A 12 3.59 -9.46 -4.71
CA ASP A 12 4.91 -10.07 -4.48
C ASP A 12 4.81 -11.35 -3.65
N LEU A 13 3.92 -11.39 -2.66
CA LEU A 13 3.62 -12.62 -1.92
C LEU A 13 2.99 -13.70 -2.81
N LYS A 14 2.03 -13.35 -3.68
CA LYS A 14 1.45 -14.31 -4.64
C LYS A 14 2.53 -14.90 -5.53
N LYS A 15 3.40 -14.06 -6.09
CA LYS A 15 4.51 -14.49 -6.93
C LYS A 15 5.49 -15.40 -6.18
N PHE A 16 5.79 -15.10 -4.92
CA PHE A 16 6.60 -15.96 -4.07
C PHE A 16 5.97 -17.35 -3.93
N PHE A 17 4.69 -17.43 -3.56
CA PHE A 17 4.02 -18.72 -3.37
C PHE A 17 3.81 -19.48 -4.69
N GLU A 18 3.58 -18.78 -5.80
CA GLU A 18 3.55 -19.39 -7.13
C GLU A 18 4.87 -20.07 -7.49
N ASN A 19 6.02 -19.44 -7.16
CA ASN A 19 7.34 -20.05 -7.35
C ASN A 19 7.57 -21.27 -6.46
N GLU A 20 6.92 -21.33 -5.30
CA GLU A 20 6.88 -22.50 -4.40
C GLU A 20 5.82 -23.55 -4.83
N GLY A 21 5.18 -23.38 -5.98
CA GLY A 21 4.16 -24.29 -6.52
C GLY A 21 2.79 -24.18 -5.84
N CYS A 22 2.56 -23.13 -5.05
CA CYS A 22 1.35 -22.93 -4.27
C CYS A 22 0.51 -21.75 -4.82
N ILE A 23 -0.50 -22.05 -5.65
CA ILE A 23 -1.33 -21.02 -6.29
C ILE A 23 -2.65 -20.73 -5.56
N SER A 24 -3.09 -21.63 -4.68
CA SER A 24 -4.41 -21.54 -4.05
C SER A 24 -4.31 -21.15 -2.56
N SER A 25 -5.36 -20.54 -2.03
CA SER A 25 -5.45 -20.23 -0.60
C SER A 25 -5.32 -21.49 0.28
N ALA A 26 -5.77 -22.65 -0.20
CA ALA A 26 -5.67 -23.92 0.52
C ALA A 26 -4.24 -24.48 0.52
N SER A 27 -3.55 -24.48 -0.63
CA SER A 27 -2.16 -24.95 -0.72
C SER A 27 -1.22 -24.05 0.09
N ILE A 28 -1.42 -22.74 0.04
CA ILE A 28 -0.64 -21.78 0.84
C ILE A 28 -0.92 -21.96 2.34
N ALA A 29 -2.17 -22.17 2.73
CA ALA A 29 -2.54 -22.42 4.12
C ALA A 29 -1.88 -23.68 4.69
N LEU A 30 -1.86 -24.77 3.92
CA LEU A 30 -1.15 -26.00 4.30
C LEU A 30 0.35 -25.76 4.42
N LEU A 31 0.96 -25.06 3.47
CA LEU A 31 2.40 -24.77 3.45
C LEU A 31 2.85 -23.92 4.65
N VAL A 32 2.09 -22.88 4.98
CA VAL A 32 2.44 -21.92 6.03
C VAL A 32 1.93 -22.34 7.41
N GLY A 33 1.06 -23.35 7.49
CA GLY A 33 0.43 -23.77 8.75
C GLY A 33 -0.64 -22.78 9.25
N MET A 34 -1.39 -22.18 8.34
CA MET A 34 -2.44 -21.20 8.63
C MET A 34 -3.82 -21.73 8.26
N GLU A 35 -4.88 -21.10 8.78
CA GLU A 35 -6.24 -21.39 8.32
C GLU A 35 -6.47 -20.81 6.90
N GLN A 36 -7.06 -21.60 6.01
CA GLN A 36 -7.36 -21.19 4.63
C GLN A 36 -8.17 -19.89 4.52
N SER A 37 -9.16 -19.71 5.40
CA SER A 37 -9.96 -18.48 5.43
C SER A 37 -9.13 -17.24 5.78
N THR A 38 -8.07 -17.40 6.59
CA THR A 38 -7.15 -16.33 6.97
C THR A 38 -6.22 -15.98 5.83
N VAL A 39 -5.70 -16.98 5.10
CA VAL A 39 -4.91 -16.77 3.89
C VAL A 39 -5.75 -16.06 2.82
N TYR A 40 -6.97 -16.55 2.54
CA TYR A 40 -7.85 -15.94 1.56
C TYR A 40 -8.13 -14.46 1.88
N ARG A 41 -8.53 -14.17 3.13
CA ARG A 41 -8.77 -12.81 3.60
C ARG A 41 -7.54 -11.92 3.52
N SER A 42 -6.34 -12.47 3.75
CA SER A 42 -5.10 -11.68 3.83
C SER A 42 -4.48 -11.43 2.46
N LEU A 43 -4.50 -12.42 1.56
CA LEU A 43 -3.74 -12.39 0.30
C LEU A 43 -4.60 -12.16 -0.94
N PHE A 44 -5.86 -12.63 -0.94
CA PHE A 44 -6.70 -12.63 -2.14
C PHE A 44 -7.78 -11.55 -2.14
N MET A 45 -8.17 -11.03 -0.97
CA MET A 45 -9.05 -9.86 -0.88
C MET A 45 -8.26 -8.57 -0.72
N GLY A 46 -8.79 -7.48 -1.28
CA GLY A 46 -8.22 -6.14 -1.08
C GLY A 46 -8.21 -5.76 0.41
N ARG A 47 -7.09 -5.22 0.88
CA ARG A 47 -6.91 -4.85 2.30
C ARG A 47 -6.53 -3.38 2.43
N PRO A 48 -7.26 -2.60 3.26
CA PRO A 48 -6.95 -1.20 3.47
C PRO A 48 -5.71 -0.99 4.36
N LYS A 49 -5.28 -2.03 5.08
CA LYS A 49 -4.14 -1.97 6.02
C LYS A 49 -3.43 -3.30 6.15
N LEU A 50 -2.17 -3.24 6.60
CA LEU A 50 -1.38 -4.41 6.96
C LEU A 50 -2.04 -5.13 8.14
N THR A 51 -2.37 -6.41 7.97
CA THR A 51 -3.02 -7.23 9.01
C THR A 51 -2.12 -8.35 9.48
N LYS A 52 -2.35 -8.88 10.69
CA LYS A 52 -1.52 -9.96 11.27
C LYS A 52 -1.30 -11.13 10.31
N GLY A 53 -2.35 -11.65 9.68
CA GLY A 53 -2.21 -12.74 8.71
C GLY A 53 -1.36 -12.39 7.49
N LEU A 54 -1.33 -11.12 7.07
CA LEU A 54 -0.45 -10.68 5.98
C LEU A 54 1.00 -10.57 6.45
N ILE A 55 1.23 -10.11 7.70
CA ILE A 55 2.56 -10.09 8.34
C ILE A 55 3.10 -11.51 8.50
N ASP A 56 2.26 -12.45 8.94
CA ASP A 56 2.67 -13.85 9.12
C ASP A 56 3.10 -14.48 7.78
N LEU A 57 2.37 -14.21 6.69
CA LEU A 57 2.76 -14.60 5.33
C LEU A 57 4.07 -13.94 4.88
N CYS A 58 4.28 -12.66 5.20
CA CYS A 58 5.53 -11.95 4.92
C CYS A 58 6.72 -12.57 5.65
N ASN A 59 6.54 -12.91 6.94
CA ASN A 59 7.57 -13.55 7.75
C ASN A 59 7.97 -14.91 7.17
N TYR A 60 6.98 -15.70 6.75
CA TYR A 60 7.24 -16.98 6.06
C TYR A 60 8.07 -16.77 4.79
N ALA A 61 7.67 -15.81 3.94
CA ALA A 61 8.34 -15.49 2.68
C ALA A 61 9.66 -14.69 2.85
N LYS A 62 10.05 -14.34 4.08
CA LYS A 62 11.18 -13.44 4.40
C LYS A 62 11.10 -12.08 3.69
N ILE A 63 9.88 -11.58 3.45
CA ILE A 63 9.61 -10.26 2.88
C ILE A 63 9.38 -9.29 4.04
N ASN A 64 10.04 -8.12 4.01
CA ASN A 64 9.78 -7.08 5.00
C ASN A 64 8.51 -6.30 4.66
N ALA A 65 7.41 -6.57 5.38
CA ALA A 65 6.12 -5.92 5.16
C ALA A 65 6.16 -4.39 5.32
N PHE A 66 7.12 -3.85 6.08
CA PHE A 66 7.23 -2.41 6.31
C PHE A 66 7.78 -1.64 5.12
N ASP A 67 8.44 -2.31 4.18
CA ASP A 67 8.89 -1.68 2.93
C ASP A 67 7.70 -1.27 2.03
N TYR A 68 6.53 -1.87 2.31
CA TYR A 68 5.27 -1.65 1.60
C TYR A 68 4.28 -0.78 2.37
N LYS A 69 4.71 -0.23 3.52
CA LYS A 69 3.91 0.76 4.22
C LYS A 69 3.98 2.07 3.44
N HIS A 70 2.84 2.73 3.24
CA HIS A 70 2.83 4.10 2.74
C HIS A 70 3.78 4.94 3.59
N LYS A 71 4.80 5.51 2.95
CA LYS A 71 5.68 6.49 3.61
C LYS A 71 4.84 7.69 3.98
N ASP A 72 5.03 8.17 5.20
CA ASP A 72 4.45 9.44 5.63
C ASP A 72 4.85 10.52 4.62
N PRO A 73 3.90 11.21 3.96
CA PRO A 73 4.22 12.29 3.03
C PRO A 73 5.10 13.37 3.67
N ALA A 74 4.99 13.57 4.99
CA ALA A 74 5.84 14.51 5.73
C ALA A 74 7.32 14.11 5.74
N SER A 75 7.64 12.84 5.49
CA SER A 75 9.03 12.38 5.33
C SER A 75 9.65 12.70 3.96
N ASN A 76 8.86 13.17 2.99
CA ASN A 76 9.36 13.51 1.67
C ASN A 76 9.87 14.96 1.65
N GLN A 77 11.20 15.13 1.72
CA GLN A 77 11.84 16.44 1.77
C GLN A 77 11.45 17.35 0.59
N TYR A 78 11.42 16.81 -0.64
CA TYR A 78 11.05 17.60 -1.83
C TYR A 78 9.61 18.12 -1.76
N LEU A 79 8.67 17.28 -1.32
CA LEU A 79 7.28 17.69 -1.14
C LEU A 79 7.16 18.77 -0.07
N MET A 80 7.82 18.57 1.07
CA MET A 80 7.77 19.52 2.19
C MET A 80 8.45 20.85 1.86
N GLU A 81 9.55 20.82 1.11
CA GLU A 81 10.22 22.04 0.61
C GLU A 81 9.32 22.82 -0.35
N ALA A 82 8.72 22.14 -1.33
CA ALA A 82 7.77 22.78 -2.24
C ALA A 82 6.57 23.38 -1.49
N LEU A 83 6.03 22.65 -0.49
CA LEU A 83 4.96 23.16 0.36
C LEU A 83 5.39 24.38 1.18
N SER A 84 6.62 24.41 1.69
CA SER A 84 7.14 25.55 2.47
C SER A 84 7.27 26.85 1.65
N ILE A 85 7.48 26.73 0.33
CA ILE A 85 7.54 27.89 -0.58
C ILE A 85 6.14 28.46 -0.83
N VAL A 86 5.15 27.60 -1.03
CA VAL A 86 3.79 28.02 -1.40
C VAL A 86 2.89 28.32 -0.21
N TRP A 87 3.16 27.75 0.96
CA TRP A 87 2.36 27.93 2.16
C TRP A 87 2.93 29.04 3.06
N ASN A 88 2.11 30.04 3.38
CA ASN A 88 2.50 31.19 4.20
C ASN A 88 2.40 30.95 5.73
N GLY A 89 2.21 29.70 6.16
CA GLY A 89 2.10 29.33 7.58
C GLY A 89 0.71 29.54 8.21
N THR A 90 -0.27 30.11 7.51
CA THR A 90 -1.64 30.31 8.05
C THR A 90 -2.56 29.12 7.75
N ASP A 91 -3.46 28.81 8.69
CA ASP A 91 -4.49 27.75 8.52
C ASP A 91 -5.42 28.03 7.33
N THR A 92 -5.77 29.30 7.12
CA THR A 92 -6.63 29.72 6.00
C THR A 92 -5.99 29.36 4.67
N HIS A 93 -4.69 29.63 4.50
CA HIS A 93 -3.98 29.30 3.28
C HIS A 93 -3.79 27.79 3.11
N ALA A 94 -3.53 27.06 4.20
CA ALA A 94 -3.47 25.59 4.17
C ALA A 94 -4.78 24.97 3.67
N LYS A 95 -5.93 25.47 4.12
CA LYS A 95 -7.26 25.03 3.66
C LYS A 95 -7.52 25.34 2.19
N GLN A 96 -7.04 26.48 1.70
CA GLN A 96 -7.16 26.83 0.27
C GLN A 96 -6.27 25.94 -0.60
N LEU A 97 -5.00 25.75 -0.22
CA LEU A 97 -4.05 24.87 -0.89
C LEU A 97 -4.56 23.44 -0.95
N SER A 98 -5.08 22.90 0.16
CA SER A 98 -5.62 21.54 0.18
C SER A 98 -6.81 21.38 -0.78
N LYS A 99 -7.73 22.35 -0.81
CA LYS A 99 -8.86 22.33 -1.75
C LYS A 99 -8.41 22.35 -3.21
N LEU A 100 -7.42 23.18 -3.54
CA LEU A 100 -6.84 23.23 -4.89
C LEU A 100 -6.20 21.90 -5.30
N LEU A 101 -5.36 21.33 -4.44
CA LEU A 101 -4.70 20.03 -4.70
C LEU A 101 -5.71 18.90 -4.92
N LEU A 102 -6.73 18.81 -4.05
CA LEU A 102 -7.78 17.79 -4.15
C LEU A 102 -8.63 17.96 -5.41
N THR A 103 -8.89 19.21 -5.81
CA THR A 103 -9.65 19.50 -7.05
C THR A 103 -8.84 19.10 -8.28
N ALA A 104 -7.57 19.51 -8.36
CA ALA A 104 -6.67 19.15 -9.45
C ALA A 104 -6.51 17.62 -9.58
N HIS A 105 -6.38 16.93 -8.46
CA HIS A 105 -6.32 15.47 -8.43
C HIS A 105 -7.60 14.82 -8.98
N SER A 106 -8.77 15.29 -8.54
CA SER A 106 -10.07 14.77 -9.00
C SER A 106 -10.29 14.99 -10.50
N CYS A 107 -9.88 16.15 -11.04
CA CYS A 107 -9.93 16.43 -12.47
C CYS A 107 -9.05 15.47 -13.28
N LYS A 108 -7.82 15.18 -12.81
CA LYS A 108 -6.90 14.25 -13.46
C LYS A 108 -7.44 12.82 -13.52
N LEU A 109 -8.09 12.35 -12.46
CA LEU A 109 -8.70 11.01 -12.42
C LEU A 109 -9.88 10.87 -13.40
N ASN A 110 -10.64 11.94 -13.61
CA ASN A 110 -11.75 11.94 -14.56
C ASN A 110 -11.28 12.06 -16.03
N GLY A 111 -10.12 12.69 -16.28
CA GLY A 111 -9.54 12.79 -17.63
C GLY A 111 -8.88 11.51 -18.16
N ASN A 112 -8.48 10.59 -17.27
CA ASN A 112 -7.83 9.32 -17.61
C ASN A 112 -8.82 8.14 -17.81
N ARG A 113 -10.13 8.40 -17.84
CA ARG A 113 -11.20 7.40 -18.00
C ARG A 113 -11.72 7.24 -19.43
N ASN A 114 -10.99 7.73 -20.43
CA ASN A 114 -11.28 7.55 -21.86
C ASN A 114 -10.24 6.64 -22.52
#